data_AF-A0A1C5A2D7-F1
#
_entry.id   AF-A0A1C5A2D7-F1
#
_cell.length_a   1.000
_cell.length_b   1.000
_cell.length_c   1.000
_cell.angle_alpha   90.00
_cell.angle_beta   90.00
_cell.angle_gamma   90.00
#
_symmetry.space_group_name_H-M   'P 1'
#
loop_
_entity.id
_entity.type
_entity.pdbx_description
1 polymer ?
#
loop_
_entity_poly.entity_id
_entity_poly.type
_entity_poly.pdbx_seq_one_letter_code
_entity_poly.pdbx_strand_id
1 'polypeptide(L)'
;MAAPLDSATLDNAIQLYLAGEPQQQILTTLGISATTLHRERTRRGIPPRREMSLPDAEIAAAYATGESELSLSARYGVSRNVIRRRLDILGVSIRSHSQAGKVRASKMTPEQRRAQSQRARDAWRPSTKSMPSKASKPRSKLVAEPTYVGADGRRRYTEEFMIARARQRQERRSNHSAGDQLMEDMLRQRGLAPVAQQAIGKYNVDVAVAPVAVEVLGGGWHLEKRHHSTRTPQILNAGWHLVFVWNREGRSALGEGAADYVVAFLDEVGRQPPTVGQYRVISGDGQLLAAGSGQDNQFPLVPPPRGSEGGRA
;
A
#
# COMPACT_ATOMS: atom_id res chain seq x y z
N MET A 1 0.24 -34.21 17.78
CA MET A 1 0.48 -34.71 16.41
C MET A 1 -0.82 -35.27 15.89
N ALA A 2 -1.29 -34.86 14.71
CA ALA A 2 -2.49 -35.45 14.10
C ALA A 2 -2.20 -36.91 13.72
N ALA A 3 -3.17 -37.80 13.88
CA ALA A 3 -3.05 -39.20 13.49
C ALA A 3 -2.69 -39.33 11.99
N PRO A 4 -1.90 -40.34 11.58
CA PRO A 4 -1.64 -40.59 10.17
C PRO A 4 -2.97 -40.81 9.43
N LEU A 5 -3.12 -40.18 8.27
CA LEU A 5 -4.26 -40.44 7.39
C LEU A 5 -4.26 -41.90 6.96
N ASP A 6 -5.43 -42.51 6.94
CA ASP A 6 -5.63 -43.89 6.50
C ASP A 6 -5.18 -44.10 5.04
N SER A 7 -4.50 -45.22 4.78
CA SER A 7 -3.95 -45.55 3.46
C SER A 7 -5.05 -45.69 2.40
N ALA A 8 -6.22 -46.23 2.76
CA ALA A 8 -7.32 -46.38 1.81
C ALA A 8 -7.87 -45.02 1.34
N THR A 9 -7.86 -44.00 2.21
CA THR A 9 -8.24 -42.62 1.84
C THR A 9 -7.26 -42.03 0.82
N LEU A 10 -5.96 -42.28 1.00
CA LEU A 10 -4.92 -41.83 0.07
C LEU A 10 -5.00 -42.55 -1.28
N ASP A 11 -5.29 -43.86 -1.28
CA ASP A 11 -5.50 -44.64 -2.50
C ASP A 11 -6.70 -44.12 -3.30
N ASN A 12 -7.83 -43.88 -2.62
CA ASN A 12 -9.03 -43.31 -3.25
C ASN A 12 -8.75 -41.93 -3.85
N ALA A 13 -8.02 -41.07 -3.13
CA ALA A 13 -7.64 -39.75 -3.63
C ALA A 13 -6.81 -39.80 -4.91
N ILE A 14 -5.88 -40.77 -5.02
CA ILE A 14 -5.09 -40.99 -6.22
C ILE A 14 -5.94 -41.56 -7.36
N GLN A 15 -6.86 -42.48 -7.09
CA GLN A 15 -7.77 -43.01 -8.10
C GLN A 15 -8.65 -41.91 -8.70
N LEU A 16 -9.28 -41.08 -7.87
CA LEU A 16 -10.06 -39.92 -8.34
C LEU A 16 -9.19 -38.94 -9.14
N TYR A 17 -7.94 -38.73 -8.71
CA TYR A 17 -7.00 -37.87 -9.43
C TYR A 17 -6.62 -38.44 -10.81
N LEU A 18 -6.42 -39.74 -10.95
CA LEU A 18 -6.15 -40.37 -12.24
C LEU A 18 -7.40 -40.40 -13.13
N ALA A 19 -8.59 -40.52 -12.53
CA ALA A 19 -9.88 -40.49 -13.22
C ALA A 19 -10.29 -39.12 -13.78
N GLY A 20 -9.54 -38.05 -13.51
CA GLY A 20 -9.83 -36.72 -14.06
C GLY A 20 -10.65 -35.80 -13.16
N GLU A 21 -11.04 -36.22 -11.96
CA GLU A 21 -11.83 -35.41 -11.02
C GLU A 21 -11.13 -34.10 -10.64
N PRO A 22 -11.82 -32.94 -10.57
CA PRO A 22 -11.19 -31.68 -10.19
C PRO A 22 -10.51 -31.79 -8.82
N GLN A 23 -9.25 -31.34 -8.71
CA GLN A 23 -8.46 -31.50 -7.50
C GLN A 23 -9.20 -30.96 -6.26
N GLN A 24 -9.84 -29.80 -6.36
CA GLN A 24 -10.58 -29.19 -5.25
C GLN A 24 -11.76 -30.05 -4.76
N GLN A 25 -12.41 -30.77 -5.68
CA GLN A 25 -13.50 -31.68 -5.36
C GLN A 25 -12.96 -32.89 -4.59
N ILE A 26 -11.85 -33.49 -5.03
CA ILE A 26 -11.16 -34.58 -4.31
C ILE A 26 -10.82 -34.17 -2.87
N LEU A 27 -10.21 -32.98 -2.70
CA LEU A 27 -9.81 -32.47 -1.38
C LEU A 27 -11.02 -32.30 -0.45
N THR A 28 -12.11 -31.75 -0.97
CA THR A 28 -13.34 -31.49 -0.20
C THR A 28 -14.04 -32.79 0.18
N THR A 29 -14.22 -33.70 -0.79
CA THR A 29 -14.91 -34.98 -0.60
C THR A 29 -14.20 -35.88 0.40
N LEU A 30 -12.86 -35.91 0.37
CA LEU A 30 -12.08 -36.81 1.21
C LEU A 30 -11.49 -36.14 2.46
N GLY A 31 -11.70 -34.84 2.64
CA GLY A 31 -11.19 -34.10 3.80
C GLY A 31 -9.66 -34.03 3.89
N ILE A 32 -8.96 -34.10 2.76
CA ILE A 32 -7.48 -34.09 2.71
C ILE A 32 -6.94 -32.75 2.21
N SER A 33 -5.72 -32.40 2.63
CA SER A 33 -5.06 -31.16 2.18
C SER A 33 -4.41 -31.30 0.80
N ALA A 34 -4.31 -30.20 0.06
CA ALA A 34 -3.64 -30.15 -1.24
C ALA A 34 -2.18 -30.66 -1.17
N THR A 35 -1.48 -30.33 -0.08
CA THR A 35 -0.12 -30.78 0.19
C THR A 35 -0.04 -32.30 0.37
N THR A 36 -1.04 -32.91 1.00
CA THR A 36 -1.11 -34.36 1.20
C THR A 36 -1.26 -35.08 -0.14
N LEU A 37 -2.23 -34.65 -0.96
CA LEU A 37 -2.44 -35.20 -2.30
C LEU A 37 -1.20 -34.99 -3.19
N HIS A 38 -0.56 -33.82 -3.11
CA HIS A 38 0.68 -33.54 -3.85
C HIS A 38 1.81 -34.49 -3.45
N ARG A 39 2.09 -34.63 -2.14
CA ARG A 39 3.14 -35.50 -1.63
C ARG A 39 2.90 -36.94 -2.04
N GLU A 40 1.66 -37.41 -1.93
CA GLU A 40 1.31 -38.79 -2.27
C GLU A 40 1.44 -39.06 -3.76
N ARG A 41 0.99 -38.12 -4.59
CA ARG A 41 1.16 -38.18 -6.04
C ARG A 41 2.65 -38.25 -6.42
N THR A 42 3.48 -37.40 -5.83
CA THR A 42 4.94 -37.38 -6.04
C THR A 42 5.60 -38.67 -5.56
N ARG A 43 5.22 -39.19 -4.38
CA ARG A 43 5.71 -40.47 -3.83
C ARG A 43 5.46 -41.64 -4.79
N ARG A 44 4.34 -41.62 -5.51
CA ARG A 44 3.95 -42.63 -6.50
C ARG A 44 4.46 -42.36 -7.92
N GLY A 45 5.27 -41.32 -8.12
CA GLY A 45 5.79 -40.95 -9.44
C GLY A 45 4.72 -40.47 -10.43
N ILE A 46 3.54 -40.08 -9.95
CA ILE A 46 2.45 -39.62 -10.81
C ILE A 46 2.71 -38.15 -11.18
N PRO A 47 2.79 -37.80 -12.47
CA PRO A 47 3.03 -36.42 -12.86
C PRO A 47 1.82 -35.51 -12.55
N PRO A 48 2.03 -34.19 -12.40
CA PRO A 48 0.92 -33.24 -12.44
C PRO A 48 0.14 -33.42 -13.75
N ARG A 49 -1.18 -33.21 -13.72
CA ARG A 49 -1.99 -33.23 -14.95
C ARG A 49 -1.41 -32.25 -15.95
N ARG A 50 -1.46 -32.63 -17.23
CA ARG A 50 -0.90 -31.83 -18.33
C ARG A 50 -1.42 -30.41 -18.28
N GLU A 51 -0.52 -29.49 -18.58
CA GLU A 51 -0.81 -28.08 -18.70
C GLU A 51 -1.94 -27.87 -19.72
N MET A 52 -2.88 -26.98 -19.40
CA MET A 52 -3.93 -26.60 -20.32
C MET A 52 -3.31 -25.98 -21.57
N SER A 53 -3.53 -26.58 -22.74
CA SER A 53 -3.03 -26.03 -24.01
C SER A 53 -3.73 -24.70 -24.31
N LEU A 54 -2.97 -23.62 -24.26
CA LEU A 54 -3.43 -22.25 -24.56
C LEU A 54 -2.51 -21.65 -25.63
N PRO A 55 -3.03 -20.75 -26.49
CA PRO A 55 -2.22 -20.08 -27.51
C PRO A 55 -1.38 -18.96 -26.87
N ASP A 56 -0.29 -19.36 -26.22
CA ASP A 56 0.57 -18.50 -25.40
C ASP A 56 1.10 -17.26 -26.17
N ALA A 57 1.50 -17.43 -27.43
CA ALA A 57 1.94 -16.32 -28.28
C ALA A 57 0.81 -15.31 -28.57
N GLU A 58 -0.41 -15.79 -28.83
CA GLU A 58 -1.58 -14.94 -29.06
C GLU A 58 -1.95 -14.16 -27.80
N ILE A 59 -1.93 -14.84 -26.63
CA ILE A 59 -2.20 -14.24 -25.32
C ILE A 59 -1.21 -13.11 -25.02
N ALA A 60 0.09 -13.34 -25.25
CA ALA A 60 1.12 -12.33 -25.06
C ALA A 60 0.94 -11.12 -25.98
N ALA A 61 0.69 -11.34 -27.27
CA ALA A 61 0.46 -10.28 -28.25
C ALA A 61 -0.79 -9.45 -27.91
N ALA A 62 -1.90 -10.10 -27.57
CA ALA A 62 -3.13 -9.43 -27.16
C ALA A 62 -2.95 -8.61 -25.86
N TYR A 63 -2.20 -9.14 -24.90
CA TYR A 63 -1.86 -8.40 -23.68
C TYR A 63 -1.01 -7.16 -23.96
N ALA A 64 0.00 -7.28 -24.82
CA ALA A 64 0.91 -6.20 -25.21
C ALA A 64 0.18 -5.05 -25.92
N THR A 65 -0.83 -5.38 -26.76
CA THR A 65 -1.71 -4.37 -27.38
C THR A 65 -2.72 -3.77 -26.40
N GLY A 66 -2.73 -4.21 -25.15
CA GLY A 66 -3.45 -3.60 -24.04
C GLY A 66 -4.74 -4.31 -23.62
N GLU A 67 -5.03 -5.50 -24.15
CA GLU A 67 -6.12 -6.33 -23.65
C GLU A 67 -5.86 -6.75 -22.19
N SER A 68 -6.88 -6.77 -21.32
CA SER A 68 -6.70 -7.06 -19.89
C SER A 68 -6.64 -8.56 -19.61
N GLU A 69 -5.96 -8.97 -18.52
CA GLU A 69 -5.94 -10.37 -18.06
C GLU A 69 -7.36 -10.92 -17.86
N LEU A 70 -8.31 -10.07 -17.43
CA LEU A 70 -9.72 -10.43 -17.29
C LEU A 70 -10.41 -10.70 -18.62
N SER A 71 -10.14 -9.89 -19.64
CA SER A 71 -10.71 -10.09 -20.97
C SER A 71 -10.17 -11.38 -21.59
N LEU A 72 -8.85 -11.58 -21.51
CA LEU A 72 -8.19 -12.81 -21.95
C LEU A 72 -8.72 -14.03 -21.20
N SER A 73 -8.91 -13.93 -19.88
CA SER A 73 -9.42 -15.04 -19.08
C SER A 73 -10.85 -15.44 -19.51
N ALA A 74 -11.71 -14.45 -19.78
CA ALA A 74 -13.06 -14.70 -20.28
C ALA A 74 -13.04 -15.30 -21.70
N ARG A 75 -12.17 -14.78 -22.58
CA ARG A 75 -12.03 -15.24 -23.97
C ARG A 75 -11.60 -16.69 -24.06
N TYR A 76 -10.66 -17.12 -23.23
CA TYR A 76 -10.11 -18.48 -23.24
C TYR A 76 -10.78 -19.42 -22.22
N GLY A 77 -11.79 -18.97 -21.48
CA GLY A 77 -12.51 -19.81 -20.51
C GLY A 77 -11.66 -20.25 -19.31
N VAL A 78 -10.67 -19.44 -18.92
CA VAL A 78 -9.72 -19.76 -17.83
C VAL A 78 -9.78 -18.73 -16.71
N SER A 79 -9.10 -19.02 -15.59
CA SER A 79 -8.94 -18.02 -14.54
C SER A 79 -7.89 -16.96 -14.93
N ARG A 80 -8.01 -15.75 -14.38
CA ARG A 80 -7.01 -14.68 -14.58
C ARG A 80 -5.61 -15.10 -14.17
N ASN A 81 -5.48 -15.90 -13.11
CA ASN A 81 -4.19 -16.38 -12.61
C ASN A 81 -3.52 -17.32 -13.63
N VAL A 82 -4.28 -18.07 -14.43
CA VAL A 82 -3.72 -18.88 -15.52
C VAL A 82 -3.10 -17.97 -16.58
N ILE A 83 -3.82 -16.93 -17.03
CA ILE A 83 -3.29 -15.94 -17.98
C ILE A 83 -2.04 -15.25 -17.43
N ARG A 84 -2.08 -14.78 -16.18
CA ARG A 84 -0.93 -14.14 -15.52
C ARG A 84 0.30 -15.04 -15.51
N ARG A 85 0.12 -16.31 -15.14
CA ARG A 85 1.23 -17.28 -15.10
C ARG A 85 1.81 -17.53 -16.49
N ARG A 86 0.97 -17.61 -17.53
CA ARG A 86 1.44 -17.75 -18.92
C ARG A 86 2.28 -16.55 -19.35
N LEU A 87 1.80 -15.33 -19.08
CA LEU A 87 2.55 -14.10 -19.39
C LEU A 87 3.89 -14.06 -18.66
N ASP A 88 3.92 -14.46 -17.39
CA ASP A 88 5.15 -14.53 -16.58
C ASP A 88 6.17 -15.54 -17.14
N ILE A 89 5.72 -16.75 -17.50
CA ILE A 89 6.56 -17.78 -18.14
C ILE A 89 7.15 -17.28 -19.47
N LEU A 90 6.39 -16.49 -20.22
CA LEU A 90 6.83 -15.88 -21.49
C LEU A 90 7.71 -14.63 -21.28
N GLY A 91 8.00 -14.23 -20.04
CA GLY A 91 8.80 -13.04 -19.72
C GLY A 91 8.08 -11.71 -20.00
N VAL A 92 6.75 -11.72 -20.14
CA VAL A 92 5.96 -10.51 -20.38
C VAL A 92 5.73 -9.78 -19.06
N SER A 93 6.28 -8.57 -18.96
CA SER A 93 6.12 -7.69 -17.79
C SER A 93 4.64 -7.41 -17.48
N ILE A 94 4.20 -7.82 -16.29
CA ILE A 94 2.82 -7.62 -15.83
C ILE A 94 2.58 -6.15 -15.47
N ARG A 95 1.55 -5.55 -16.08
CA ARG A 95 1.10 -4.18 -15.80
C ARG A 95 0.61 -4.04 -14.37
N SER A 96 1.08 -2.99 -13.71
CA SER A 96 0.49 -2.49 -12.46
C SER A 96 -0.97 -2.04 -12.64
N HIS A 97 -1.71 -1.93 -11.54
CA HIS A 97 -3.08 -1.38 -11.55
C HIS A 97 -3.16 0.02 -12.19
N SER A 98 -2.14 0.86 -12.03
CA SER A 98 -2.09 2.19 -12.65
C SER A 98 -1.93 2.11 -14.16
N GLN A 99 -0.99 1.28 -14.63
CA GLN A 99 -0.78 1.05 -16.07
C GLN A 99 -2.02 0.44 -16.73
N ALA A 100 -2.65 -0.55 -16.10
CA ALA A 100 -3.91 -1.12 -16.58
C ALA A 100 -5.04 -0.07 -16.64
N GLY A 101 -5.12 0.80 -15.62
CA GLY A 101 -6.06 1.93 -15.60
C GLY A 101 -5.83 2.93 -16.73
N LYS A 102 -4.57 3.29 -17.01
CA LYS A 102 -4.20 4.20 -18.11
C LYS A 102 -4.55 3.61 -19.48
N VAL A 103 -4.22 2.35 -19.73
CA VAL A 103 -4.55 1.64 -20.98
C VAL A 103 -6.07 1.52 -21.17
N ARG A 104 -6.81 1.26 -20.08
CA ARG A 104 -8.26 1.23 -20.14
C ARG A 104 -8.85 2.61 -20.46
N ALA A 105 -8.34 3.66 -19.81
CA ALA A 105 -8.80 5.03 -20.01
C ALA A 105 -8.49 5.54 -21.43
N SER A 106 -7.35 5.17 -22.02
CA SER A 106 -6.99 5.57 -23.39
C SER A 106 -7.88 4.93 -24.45
N LYS A 107 -8.41 3.73 -24.20
CA LYS A 107 -9.35 3.03 -25.09
C LYS A 107 -10.81 3.40 -24.87
N MET A 108 -11.13 4.18 -23.83
CA MET A 108 -12.52 4.54 -23.50
C MET A 108 -12.97 5.83 -24.18
N THR A 109 -14.14 5.76 -24.82
CA THR A 109 -14.85 6.94 -25.32
C THR A 109 -15.31 7.83 -24.16
N PRO A 110 -15.56 9.14 -24.39
CA PRO A 110 -16.10 10.03 -23.37
C PRO A 110 -17.40 9.51 -22.73
N GLU A 111 -18.27 8.88 -23.52
CA GLU A 111 -19.52 8.28 -23.04
C GLU A 111 -19.29 7.08 -22.12
N GLN A 112 -18.37 6.18 -22.48
CA GLN A 112 -17.99 5.04 -21.64
C GLN A 112 -17.39 5.49 -20.30
N ARG A 113 -16.60 6.57 -20.28
CA ARG A 113 -16.07 7.16 -19.04
C ARG A 113 -17.18 7.73 -18.16
N ARG A 114 -18.18 8.40 -18.75
CA ARG A 114 -19.36 8.91 -18.03
C ARG A 114 -20.17 7.76 -17.43
N ALA A 115 -20.45 6.71 -18.20
CA ALA A 115 -21.18 5.54 -17.74
C ALA A 115 -20.45 4.78 -16.62
N GLN A 116 -19.12 4.61 -16.72
CA GLN A 116 -18.31 4.01 -15.66
C GLN A 116 -18.38 4.83 -14.37
N SER A 117 -18.28 6.17 -14.48
CA SER A 117 -18.39 7.08 -13.35
C SER A 117 -19.78 7.02 -12.71
N GLN A 118 -20.84 6.90 -13.52
CA GLN A 118 -22.21 6.78 -13.04
C GLN A 118 -22.45 5.47 -12.28
N ARG A 119 -22.01 4.31 -12.82
CA ARG A 119 -22.10 3.02 -12.11
C ARG A 119 -21.40 3.05 -10.75
N ALA A 120 -20.25 3.71 -10.66
CA ALA A 120 -19.53 3.88 -9.39
C ALA A 120 -20.31 4.77 -8.40
N ARG A 121 -21.06 5.78 -8.87
CA ARG A 121 -21.96 6.58 -8.03
C ARG A 121 -23.17 5.78 -7.57
N ASP A 122 -23.80 5.01 -8.46
CA ASP A 122 -24.98 4.22 -8.16
C ASP A 122 -24.67 3.11 -7.15
N ALA A 123 -23.50 2.46 -7.28
CA ALA A 123 -23.01 1.47 -6.32
C ALA A 123 -22.67 2.05 -4.93
N TRP A 124 -22.39 3.35 -4.85
CA TRP A 124 -22.07 4.06 -3.60
C TRP A 124 -23.31 4.64 -2.90
N ARG A 125 -24.48 4.63 -3.56
CA ARG A 125 -25.73 5.07 -2.92
C ARG A 125 -26.00 4.16 -1.71
N PRO A 126 -26.12 4.69 -0.48
CA PRO A 126 -26.35 3.85 0.68
C PRO A 126 -27.66 3.07 0.48
N SER A 127 -27.59 1.75 0.61
CA SER A 127 -28.78 0.91 0.80
C SER A 127 -29.57 1.46 1.98
N THR A 128 -30.83 1.82 1.76
CA THR A 128 -31.75 2.34 2.78
C THR A 128 -32.09 1.30 3.87
N LYS A 129 -31.50 0.10 3.84
CA LYS A 129 -31.77 -1.01 4.77
C LYS A 129 -30.68 -1.25 5.84
N SER A 130 -29.73 -0.34 6.05
CA SER A 130 -28.72 -0.51 7.09
C SER A 130 -28.45 0.78 7.86
N MET A 131 -29.34 1.11 8.79
CA MET A 131 -29.03 1.97 9.92
C MET A 131 -29.02 1.10 11.18
N PRO A 132 -27.87 0.75 11.77
CA PRO A 132 -27.85 0.36 13.17
C PRO A 132 -27.97 1.64 14.00
N SER A 133 -29.07 1.74 14.75
CA SER A 133 -29.17 2.65 15.88
C SER A 133 -28.13 2.27 16.93
N LYS A 134 -27.27 3.22 17.32
CA LYS A 134 -26.65 3.26 18.65
C LYS A 134 -26.10 4.65 18.89
N ALA A 135 -26.52 5.23 20.01
CA ALA A 135 -26.08 6.51 20.52
C ALA A 135 -24.55 6.58 20.56
N SER A 136 -23.96 7.43 19.72
CA SER A 136 -22.57 7.84 19.84
C SER A 136 -22.52 9.17 20.57
N LYS A 137 -21.77 9.19 21.68
CA LYS A 137 -21.43 10.33 22.55
C LYS A 137 -21.22 11.65 21.80
N PRO A 138 -21.50 12.81 22.42
CA PRO A 138 -21.42 14.11 21.74
C PRO A 138 -20.00 14.36 21.23
N ARG A 139 -19.85 14.36 19.90
CA ARG A 139 -18.63 14.87 19.25
C ARG A 139 -18.49 16.33 19.63
N SER A 140 -17.36 16.66 20.27
CA SER A 140 -16.93 18.03 20.54
C SER A 140 -17.24 18.92 19.35
N LYS A 141 -17.96 20.04 19.58
CA LYS A 141 -18.35 21.05 18.59
C LYS A 141 -17.24 21.26 17.55
N LEU A 142 -17.38 20.64 16.38
CA LEU A 142 -16.59 20.96 15.20
C LEU A 142 -17.07 22.33 14.73
N VAL A 143 -16.12 23.18 14.33
CA VAL A 143 -16.39 24.38 13.52
C VAL A 143 -17.38 23.95 12.42
N ALA A 144 -18.50 24.68 12.25
CA ALA A 144 -19.54 24.33 11.29
C ALA A 144 -18.89 23.99 9.94
N GLU A 145 -19.04 22.74 9.49
CA GLU A 145 -18.25 22.16 8.39
C GLU A 145 -18.49 22.92 7.08
N PRO A 146 -17.58 23.81 6.63
CA PRO A 146 -17.69 24.47 5.34
C PRO A 146 -17.30 23.44 4.30
N THR A 147 -18.31 22.88 3.64
CA THR A 147 -18.14 21.95 2.53
C THR A 147 -18.59 22.61 1.24
N TYR A 148 -17.85 22.42 0.16
CA TYR A 148 -18.30 22.73 -1.19
C TYR A 148 -18.64 21.44 -1.93
N VAL A 149 -19.51 21.52 -2.94
CA VAL A 149 -19.81 20.40 -3.84
C VAL A 149 -18.90 20.54 -5.06
N GLY A 150 -17.98 19.60 -5.22
CA GLY A 150 -17.12 19.56 -6.41
C GLY A 150 -17.92 19.29 -7.69
N ALA A 151 -17.31 19.55 -8.85
CA ALA A 151 -17.93 19.25 -10.16
C ALA A 151 -18.32 17.76 -10.34
N ASP A 152 -17.78 16.88 -9.50
CA ASP A 152 -18.10 15.45 -9.42
C ASP A 152 -19.32 15.12 -8.54
N GLY A 153 -19.92 16.12 -7.90
CA GLY A 153 -21.02 16.01 -6.94
C GLY A 153 -20.58 15.65 -5.52
N ARG A 154 -19.27 15.52 -5.25
CA ARG A 154 -18.77 15.13 -3.93
C ARG A 154 -18.64 16.35 -3.03
N ARG A 155 -19.14 16.24 -1.80
CA ARG A 155 -18.82 17.19 -0.74
C ARG A 155 -17.35 17.08 -0.40
N ARG A 156 -16.67 18.22 -0.42
CA ARG A 156 -15.27 18.37 -0.06
C ARG A 156 -15.17 19.50 0.94
N TYR A 157 -14.24 19.38 1.87
CA TYR A 157 -13.92 20.48 2.77
C TYR A 157 -13.22 21.59 1.99
N THR A 158 -13.55 22.85 2.30
CA THR A 158 -12.77 23.97 1.79
C THR A 158 -11.34 23.90 2.32
N GLU A 159 -10.41 24.51 1.59
CA GLU A 159 -9.01 24.51 1.99
C GLU A 159 -8.81 25.26 3.31
N GLU A 160 -9.52 26.36 3.51
CA GLU A 160 -9.54 27.15 4.74
C GLU A 160 -9.99 26.30 5.93
N PHE A 161 -11.02 25.45 5.73
CA PHE A 161 -11.44 24.53 6.77
C PHE A 161 -10.37 23.47 7.07
N MET A 162 -9.73 22.92 6.04
CA MET A 162 -8.68 21.92 6.26
C MET A 162 -7.47 22.54 6.97
N ILE A 163 -7.12 23.78 6.67
CA ILE A 163 -6.08 24.55 7.38
C ILE A 163 -6.48 24.77 8.84
N ALA A 164 -7.70 25.25 9.10
CA ALA A 164 -8.20 25.45 10.46
C ALA A 164 -8.23 24.14 11.26
N ARG A 165 -8.64 23.05 10.63
CA ARG A 165 -8.62 21.70 11.22
C ARG A 165 -7.21 21.21 11.51
N ALA A 166 -6.25 21.49 10.63
CA ALA A 166 -4.86 21.13 10.86
C ALA A 166 -4.29 21.87 12.07
N ARG A 167 -4.53 23.18 12.19
CA ARG A 167 -4.13 23.97 13.37
C ARG A 167 -4.77 23.44 14.66
N GLN A 168 -6.06 23.14 14.62
CA GLN A 168 -6.77 22.57 15.77
C GLN A 168 -6.19 21.21 16.21
N ARG A 169 -5.70 20.39 15.26
CA ARG A 169 -5.04 19.11 15.60
C ARG A 169 -3.70 19.32 16.27
N GLN A 170 -2.90 20.27 15.80
CA GLN A 170 -1.64 20.66 16.45
C GLN A 170 -1.90 21.10 17.89
N GLU A 171 -2.87 22.00 18.11
CA GLU A 171 -3.24 22.49 19.45
C GLU A 171 -3.70 21.37 20.39
N ARG A 172 -4.52 20.44 19.88
CA ARG A 172 -5.04 19.32 20.67
C ARG A 172 -4.03 18.19 20.88
N ARG A 173 -2.92 18.18 20.14
CA ARG A 173 -1.95 17.07 20.06
C ARG A 173 -2.65 15.71 19.85
N SER A 174 -3.73 15.71 19.06
CA SER A 174 -4.55 14.50 18.86
C SER A 174 -3.95 13.58 17.79
N ASN A 175 -4.22 12.28 17.88
CA ASN A 175 -3.67 11.23 17.00
C ASN A 175 -2.14 11.08 17.06
N HIS A 176 -1.55 11.26 18.24
CA HIS A 176 -0.13 11.07 18.48
C HIS A 176 0.16 9.57 18.72
N SER A 177 0.93 8.93 17.83
CA SER A 177 1.31 7.52 17.94
C SER A 177 2.45 7.31 18.95
N ALA A 178 2.67 6.07 19.41
CA ALA A 178 3.81 5.76 20.27
C ALA A 178 5.17 6.04 19.57
N GLY A 179 5.24 5.86 18.25
CA GLY A 179 6.45 6.19 17.47
C GLY A 179 6.67 7.70 17.37
N ASP A 180 5.59 8.48 17.23
CA ASP A 180 5.65 9.94 17.19
C ASP A 180 6.19 10.48 18.51
N GLN A 181 5.70 9.92 19.64
CA GLN A 181 6.12 10.34 20.98
C GLN A 181 7.58 10.03 21.22
N LEU A 182 8.01 8.82 20.83
CA LEU A 182 9.40 8.42 20.95
C LEU A 182 10.32 9.34 20.14
N MET A 183 9.96 9.67 18.89
CA MET A 183 10.74 10.63 18.09
C MET A 183 10.76 12.02 18.73
N GLU A 184 9.63 12.50 19.23
CA GLU A 184 9.56 13.80 19.90
C GLU A 184 10.50 13.84 21.12
N ASP A 185 10.44 12.81 21.97
CA ASP A 185 11.26 12.72 23.18
C ASP A 185 12.75 12.67 22.85
N MET A 186 13.15 11.85 21.85
CA MET A 186 14.54 11.78 21.39
C MET A 186 15.06 13.12 20.85
N LEU A 187 14.21 13.90 20.15
CA LEU A 187 14.58 15.23 19.67
C LEU A 187 14.67 16.25 20.82
N ARG A 188 13.79 16.17 21.83
CA ARG A 188 13.86 17.01 23.04
C ARG A 188 15.13 16.75 23.84
N GLN A 189 15.52 15.49 23.98
CA GLN A 189 16.77 15.11 24.66
C GLN A 189 18.01 15.69 23.98
N ARG A 190 17.94 15.99 22.68
CA ARG A 190 19.00 16.66 21.90
C ARG A 190 18.92 18.19 21.97
N GLY A 191 18.10 18.75 22.87
CA GLY A 191 17.97 20.19 23.05
C GLY A 191 17.12 20.90 22.01
N LEU A 192 16.39 20.16 21.17
CA LEU A 192 15.48 20.74 20.18
C LEU A 192 14.09 20.98 20.78
N ALA A 193 13.32 21.86 20.13
CA ALA A 193 11.94 22.18 20.49
C ALA A 193 10.96 21.62 19.44
N PRO A 194 10.75 20.29 19.37
CA PRO A 194 9.86 19.70 18.39
C PRO A 194 8.39 20.05 18.65
N VAL A 195 7.65 20.20 17.55
CA VAL A 195 6.20 20.40 17.52
C VAL A 195 5.52 19.16 16.97
N ALA A 196 4.73 18.49 17.81
CA ALA A 196 3.89 17.38 17.40
C ALA A 196 2.74 17.84 16.50
N GLN A 197 2.38 17.00 15.53
CA GLN A 197 1.25 17.26 14.61
C GLN A 197 1.35 18.65 13.95
N GLN A 198 2.56 19.13 13.64
CA GLN A 198 2.81 20.46 13.09
C GLN A 198 1.98 20.68 11.83
N ALA A 199 1.17 21.73 11.83
CA ALA A 199 0.36 22.14 10.70
C ALA A 199 1.23 22.82 9.64
N ILE A 200 1.18 22.31 8.41
CA ILE A 200 1.82 22.88 7.22
C ILE A 200 0.74 22.99 6.14
N GLY A 201 0.20 24.19 5.97
CA GLY A 201 -1.01 24.41 5.19
C GLY A 201 -2.17 23.56 5.73
N LYS A 202 -2.74 22.71 4.86
CA LYS A 202 -3.86 21.80 5.19
C LYS A 202 -3.43 20.44 5.77
N TYR A 203 -2.13 20.21 5.96
CA TYR A 203 -1.58 18.93 6.42
C TYR A 203 -1.02 19.04 7.84
N ASN A 204 -0.96 17.91 8.55
CA ASN A 204 -0.25 17.77 9.82
C ASN A 204 0.86 16.75 9.63
N VAL A 205 2.11 17.11 9.95
CA VAL A 205 3.23 16.16 10.02
C VAL A 205 3.40 15.64 11.44
N ASP A 206 3.87 14.41 11.60
CA ASP A 206 3.89 13.73 12.91
C ASP A 206 4.69 14.52 13.96
N VAL A 207 5.90 14.95 13.58
CA VAL A 207 6.78 15.81 14.40
C VAL A 207 7.50 16.81 13.48
N ALA A 208 7.84 18.00 13.98
CA ALA A 208 8.62 18.98 13.21
C ALA A 208 9.57 19.80 14.09
N VAL A 209 10.74 20.11 13.55
CA VAL A 209 11.69 21.12 14.05
C VAL A 209 12.09 21.97 12.85
N ALA A 210 11.59 23.21 12.76
CA ALA A 210 11.73 24.00 11.54
C ALA A 210 13.20 24.21 11.13
N PRO A 211 13.53 24.08 9.83
CA PRO A 211 12.65 23.84 8.69
C PRO A 211 12.41 22.34 8.34
N VAL A 212 12.73 21.41 9.23
CA VAL A 212 12.60 19.95 9.00
C VAL A 212 11.29 19.40 9.59
N ALA A 213 10.51 18.73 8.75
CA ALA A 213 9.35 17.93 9.13
C ALA A 213 9.70 16.43 9.14
N VAL A 214 9.11 15.67 10.06
CA VAL A 214 9.36 14.24 10.24
C VAL A 214 8.04 13.47 10.21
N GLU A 215 8.01 12.40 9.42
CA GLU A 215 6.90 11.43 9.35
C GLU A 215 7.39 10.06 9.83
N VAL A 216 6.75 9.51 10.86
CA VAL A 216 7.10 8.21 11.43
C VAL A 216 6.18 7.15 10.82
N LEU A 217 6.73 6.34 9.92
CA LEU A 217 5.97 5.36 9.14
C LEU A 217 5.91 4.01 9.85
N GLY A 218 4.73 3.67 10.38
CA GLY A 218 4.47 2.39 11.05
C GLY A 218 3.90 1.31 10.12
N GLY A 219 4.60 0.18 9.99
CA GLY A 219 4.10 -1.01 9.27
C GLY A 219 4.04 -0.88 7.74
N GLY A 220 3.86 -2.02 7.05
CA GLY A 220 3.94 -2.12 5.57
C GLY A 220 2.83 -1.40 4.79
N TRP A 221 1.79 -0.91 5.47
CA TRP A 221 0.61 -0.27 4.86
C TRP A 221 0.90 1.13 4.27
N HIS A 222 2.01 1.77 4.63
CA HIS A 222 2.41 3.07 4.06
C HIS A 222 2.91 2.96 2.61
N LEU A 223 3.34 1.78 2.16
CA LEU A 223 3.79 1.55 0.78
C LEU A 223 2.68 1.73 -0.27
N GLU A 224 1.41 1.61 0.14
CA GLU A 224 0.25 1.67 -0.76
C GLU A 224 -0.43 3.05 -0.78
N LYS A 225 -0.04 3.98 0.10
CA LYS A 225 -0.70 5.29 0.21
C LYS A 225 -0.28 6.24 -0.92
N ARG A 226 -1.16 6.35 -1.92
CA ARG A 226 -1.13 7.37 -3.01
C ARG A 226 -1.15 8.83 -2.54
N HIS A 227 -1.22 9.11 -1.24
CA HIS A 227 -1.35 10.46 -0.69
C HIS A 227 -0.01 11.22 -0.55
N HIS A 228 1.13 10.54 -0.62
CA HIS A 228 2.44 11.17 -0.50
C HIS A 228 2.82 12.00 -1.74
N SER A 229 2.36 11.62 -2.94
CA SER A 229 2.69 12.33 -4.19
C SER A 229 2.04 13.70 -4.33
N THR A 230 0.91 13.95 -3.66
CA THR A 230 0.25 15.27 -3.67
C THR A 230 0.65 16.13 -2.48
N ARG A 231 0.91 15.49 -1.33
CA ARG A 231 1.26 16.17 -0.08
C ARG A 231 2.70 16.65 -0.06
N THR A 232 3.66 15.83 -0.49
CA THR A 232 5.09 16.13 -0.38
C THR A 232 5.47 17.42 -1.14
N PRO A 233 5.07 17.63 -2.41
CA PRO A 233 5.38 18.89 -3.10
C PRO A 233 4.85 20.12 -2.37
N GLN A 234 3.67 20.04 -1.75
CA GLN A 234 3.08 21.19 -1.05
C GLN A 234 3.85 21.53 0.23
N ILE A 235 4.34 20.52 0.95
CA ILE A 235 5.19 20.73 2.13
C ILE A 235 6.54 21.32 1.71
N LEU A 236 7.17 20.76 0.67
CA LEU A 236 8.46 21.26 0.17
C LEU A 236 8.35 22.70 -0.37
N ASN A 237 7.30 23.01 -1.12
CA ASN A 237 7.03 24.36 -1.64
C ASN A 237 6.69 25.37 -0.53
N ALA A 238 6.28 24.90 0.66
CA ALA A 238 6.07 25.74 1.83
C ALA A 238 7.39 26.05 2.59
N GLY A 239 8.55 25.68 2.03
CA GLY A 239 9.86 25.95 2.62
C GLY A 239 10.32 24.91 3.64
N TRP A 240 9.68 23.75 3.68
CA TRP A 240 10.06 22.66 4.58
C TRP A 240 10.92 21.61 3.88
N HIS A 241 11.73 20.90 4.66
CA HIS A 241 12.34 19.63 4.29
C HIS A 241 11.59 18.48 4.96
N LEU A 242 11.57 17.30 4.35
CA LEU A 242 10.77 16.18 4.85
C LEU A 242 11.60 14.92 5.07
N VAL A 243 11.60 14.37 6.28
CA VAL A 243 12.24 13.11 6.63
C VAL A 243 11.17 12.05 6.91
N PHE A 244 11.15 10.99 6.11
CA PHE A 244 10.36 9.80 6.37
C PHE A 244 11.20 8.78 7.14
N VAL A 245 10.72 8.34 8.30
CA VAL A 245 11.41 7.38 9.17
C VAL A 245 10.62 6.09 9.23
N TRP A 246 11.19 5.00 8.72
CA TRP A 246 10.55 3.69 8.82
C TRP A 246 10.68 3.11 10.22
N ASN A 247 9.56 3.04 10.94
CA ASN A 247 9.46 2.37 12.24
C ASN A 247 8.84 0.98 12.06
N ARG A 248 9.68 -0.05 11.96
CA ARG A 248 9.25 -1.44 11.83
C ARG A 248 9.92 -2.30 12.90
N GLU A 249 9.09 -2.80 13.81
CA GLU A 249 9.51 -3.72 14.87
C GLU A 249 10.32 -4.90 14.31
N GLY A 250 11.46 -5.19 14.96
CA GLY A 250 12.37 -6.28 14.60
C GLY A 250 13.19 -6.10 13.32
N ARG A 251 13.09 -4.98 12.58
CA ARG A 251 13.89 -4.73 11.37
C ARG A 251 14.53 -3.34 11.31
N SER A 252 13.74 -2.33 11.63
CA SER A 252 14.14 -0.92 11.64
C SER A 252 13.35 -0.23 12.74
N ALA A 253 13.48 -0.73 13.97
CA ALA A 253 12.82 -0.12 15.10
C ALA A 253 13.33 1.32 15.22
N LEU A 254 12.42 2.25 15.50
CA LEU A 254 12.78 3.64 15.72
C LEU A 254 13.74 3.73 16.91
N GLY A 255 14.91 4.32 16.70
CA GLY A 255 15.94 4.51 17.71
C GLY A 255 16.74 5.80 17.52
N GLU A 256 17.73 5.98 18.39
CA GLU A 256 18.51 7.22 18.53
C GLU A 256 19.15 7.69 17.21
N GLY A 257 19.66 6.76 16.39
CA GLY A 257 20.30 7.11 15.13
C GLY A 257 19.37 7.83 14.14
N ALA A 258 18.06 7.57 14.18
CA ALA A 258 17.10 8.33 13.36
C ALA A 258 16.94 9.78 13.86
N ALA A 259 16.96 10.00 15.18
CA ALA A 259 16.93 11.34 15.74
C ALA A 259 18.25 12.09 15.46
N ASP A 260 19.40 11.42 15.59
CA ASP A 260 20.72 11.97 15.21
C ASP A 260 20.76 12.38 13.74
N TYR A 261 20.20 11.56 12.85
CA TYR A 261 20.07 11.91 11.45
C TYR A 261 19.25 13.21 11.26
N VAL A 262 18.13 13.35 11.96
CA VAL A 262 17.29 14.56 11.87
C VAL A 262 18.07 15.79 12.34
N VAL A 263 18.86 15.69 13.41
CA VAL A 263 19.71 16.80 13.88
C VAL A 263 20.78 17.15 12.84
N ALA A 264 21.51 16.14 12.34
CA ALA A 264 22.53 16.36 11.31
C ALA A 264 21.94 16.99 10.04
N PHE A 265 20.72 16.59 9.66
CA PHE A 265 20.04 17.16 8.51
C PHE A 265 19.54 18.58 8.78
N LEU A 266 19.09 18.88 10.00
CA LEU A 266 18.75 20.24 10.42
C LEU A 266 19.97 21.18 10.30
N ASP A 267 21.13 20.72 10.76
CA ASP A 267 22.40 21.45 10.62
C ASP A 267 22.82 21.61 9.16
N GLU A 268 22.60 20.59 8.32
CA GLU A 268 22.88 20.63 6.87
C GLU A 268 22.05 21.73 6.18
N VAL A 269 20.73 21.72 6.38
CA VAL A 269 19.82 22.66 5.71
C VAL A 269 19.87 24.08 6.30
N GLY A 270 20.40 24.23 7.52
CA GLY A 270 20.66 25.52 8.15
C GLY A 270 21.89 26.25 7.60
N ARG A 271 22.75 25.60 6.80
CA ARG A 271 23.92 26.23 6.18
C ARG A 271 23.54 27.10 4.99
N GLN A 272 24.34 28.14 4.73
CA GLN A 272 24.20 28.98 3.54
C GLN A 272 25.02 28.42 2.37
N PRO A 273 24.49 28.40 1.12
CA PRO A 273 23.16 28.88 0.70
C PRO A 273 22.03 27.89 1.07
N PRO A 274 20.77 28.35 1.18
CA PRO A 274 19.64 27.49 1.54
C PRO A 274 19.47 26.36 0.52
N THR A 275 19.37 25.13 1.00
CA THR A 275 19.00 23.99 0.15
C THR A 275 17.55 24.11 -0.32
N VAL A 276 17.30 23.87 -1.61
CA VAL A 276 15.93 23.73 -2.17
C VAL A 276 15.21 22.59 -1.45
N GLY A 277 13.91 22.70 -1.15
CA GLY A 277 13.15 21.69 -0.40
C GLY A 277 13.43 20.24 -0.82
N GLN A 278 13.96 19.47 0.13
CA GLN A 278 14.42 18.09 -0.06
C GLN A 278 13.61 17.12 0.78
N TYR A 279 13.50 15.87 0.33
CA TYR A 279 13.06 14.77 1.16
C TYR A 279 14.17 13.75 1.39
N ARG A 280 14.09 13.05 2.52
CA ARG A 280 14.93 11.93 2.92
C ARG A 280 14.05 10.79 3.39
N VAL A 281 14.45 9.57 3.10
CA VAL A 281 13.83 8.35 3.62
C VAL A 281 14.92 7.61 4.36
N ILE A 282 14.71 7.38 5.65
CA ILE A 282 15.67 6.71 6.52
C ILE A 282 15.03 5.51 7.21
N SER A 283 15.84 4.54 7.60
CA SER A 283 15.42 3.50 8.55
C SER A 283 15.39 4.03 9.99
N GLY A 284 14.75 3.28 10.88
CA GLY A 284 14.65 3.64 12.30
C GLY A 284 15.98 3.76 13.04
N ASP A 285 17.08 3.22 12.50
CA ASP A 285 18.45 3.38 13.01
C ASP A 285 19.22 4.55 12.38
N GLY A 286 18.58 5.32 11.47
CA GLY A 286 19.19 6.51 10.86
C GLY A 286 19.91 6.28 9.53
N GLN A 287 19.92 5.07 8.96
CA GLN A 287 20.54 4.86 7.66
C GLN A 287 19.70 5.49 6.53
N LEU A 288 20.37 6.23 5.65
CA LEU A 288 19.75 6.82 4.47
C LEU A 288 19.40 5.75 3.43
N LEU A 289 18.12 5.67 3.06
CA LEU A 289 17.59 4.72 2.08
C LEU A 289 17.30 5.37 0.73
N ALA A 290 16.80 6.61 0.75
CA ALA A 290 16.51 7.40 -0.44
C ALA A 290 16.54 8.89 -0.12
N ALA A 291 16.89 9.70 -1.12
CA ALA A 291 16.89 11.15 -1.04
C ALA A 291 16.39 11.72 -2.37
N GLY A 292 15.79 12.91 -2.30
CA GLY A 292 15.38 13.63 -3.49
C GLY A 292 14.91 15.04 -3.19
N SER A 293 14.28 15.66 -4.19
CA SER A 293 13.86 17.07 -4.15
C SER A 293 12.42 17.24 -4.60
N GLY A 294 11.88 18.45 -4.37
CA GLY A 294 10.56 18.83 -4.90
C GLY A 294 10.44 18.83 -6.43
N GLN A 295 11.56 18.70 -7.16
CA GLN A 295 11.60 18.64 -8.62
C GLN A 295 11.49 17.20 -9.16
N ASP A 296 11.49 16.19 -8.29
CA ASP A 296 11.44 14.79 -8.72
C ASP A 296 10.01 14.38 -9.13
N ASN A 297 9.89 13.67 -10.25
CA ASN A 297 8.59 13.22 -10.77
C ASN A 297 8.00 12.01 -10.00
N GLN A 298 8.75 11.43 -9.07
CA GLN A 298 8.34 10.30 -8.23
C GLN A 298 8.95 10.47 -6.83
N PHE A 299 8.14 10.32 -5.78
CA PHE A 299 8.59 10.27 -4.38
C PHE A 299 8.63 8.79 -3.93
N PRO A 300 9.71 8.04 -4.19
CA PRO A 300 9.79 6.65 -3.78
C PRO A 300 9.95 6.57 -2.25
N LEU A 301 8.92 6.07 -1.59
CA LEU A 301 9.06 5.51 -0.24
C LEU A 301 9.76 4.16 -0.38
N VAL A 302 11.09 4.16 -0.38
CA VAL A 302 11.90 2.94 -0.40
C VAL A 302 11.86 2.32 1.00
N PRO A 303 11.34 1.09 1.18
CA PRO A 303 11.44 0.41 2.46
C PRO A 303 12.89 -0.01 2.74
N PRO A 304 13.31 -0.15 4.01
CA PRO A 304 14.62 -0.68 4.34
C PRO A 304 14.83 -2.08 3.72
N PRO A 305 16.06 -2.44 3.33
CA PRO A 305 16.38 -3.78 2.83
C PRO A 305 15.86 -4.84 3.80
N ARG A 306 15.38 -5.98 3.28
CA ARG A 306 15.16 -7.14 4.14
C ARG A 306 16.53 -7.58 4.64
N GLY A 307 16.83 -7.31 5.92
CA GLY A 307 18.03 -7.87 6.55
C GLY A 307 18.06 -9.37 6.26
N SER A 308 19.21 -9.87 5.81
CA SER A 308 19.52 -11.30 5.86
C SER A 308 19.23 -11.75 7.28
N GLU A 309 18.40 -12.80 7.44
CA GLU A 309 18.27 -13.47 8.72
C GLU A 309 19.67 -13.76 9.23
N GLY A 310 20.05 -13.06 10.31
CA GLY A 310 21.36 -13.20 10.91
C GLY A 310 21.59 -14.67 11.22
N GLY A 311 22.70 -15.18 10.70
CA GLY A 311 23.23 -16.47 11.10
C GLY A 311 23.26 -16.54 12.62
N ARG A 312 22.60 -17.55 13.15
CA ARG A 312 22.85 -18.01 14.51
C ARG A 312 24.31 -18.48 14.54
N ALA A 313 25.15 -17.76 15.26
CA ALA A 313 26.29 -18.34 15.97
C ALA A 313 25.82 -18.64 17.39
#